data_AF-A0A964HCM4-F1
#
_entry.id   AF-A0A964HCM4-F1
#
_cell.length_a   1.000
_cell.length_b   1.000
_cell.length_c   1.000
_cell.angle_alpha   90.00
_cell.angle_beta   90.00
_cell.angle_gamma   90.00
#
_symmetry.space_group_name_H-M   'P 1'
#
loop_
_entity.id
_entity.type
_entity.pdbx_description
1 polymer ?
#
loop_
_entity_poly.entity_id
_entity_poly.type
_entity_poly.pdbx_seq_one_letter_code
_entity_poly.pdbx_strand_id
1 'polypeptide(L)'
;VLHVGYCCGGTTNDLGFTTGPSEDWIGGRRSLYDREWWQWTLVRAGDQFRMYVNSTLLESGPANAVADWSEMRLGGTRALTGGSLVIAQLDDVRLYDRAFSPEEVKALHDAESAGLAGVTIIAGLEYASLKPGATYQLQSSPDLNQWENVGGAWVAASDRTNSVHEVSGLNTFWRVSGEGAELPAPVLSARALRRLTFGGLVPGARYQLQYSEDLLAWSDYGAPVTASAPAMVYPDPVSLPMKVLFFQLKPVP
;
A
#
# COMPACT_ATOMS: atom_id res chain seq x y z
N VAL A 1 -12.05 6.63 8.21
CA VAL A 1 -12.39 5.41 7.45
C VAL A 1 -11.52 4.28 7.92
N LEU A 2 -12.12 3.19 8.43
CA LEU A 2 -11.44 2.00 8.93
C LEU A 2 -11.74 0.83 7.98
N HIS A 3 -10.69 0.18 7.45
CA HIS A 3 -10.76 -0.99 6.57
C HIS A 3 -10.51 -2.25 7.38
N VAL A 4 -11.37 -3.25 7.26
CA VAL A 4 -11.36 -4.46 8.10
C VAL A 4 -11.78 -5.63 7.21
N GLY A 5 -11.00 -6.71 7.20
CA GLY A 5 -11.30 -7.95 6.49
C GLY A 5 -11.77 -9.09 7.40
N TYR A 6 -12.60 -9.97 6.84
CA TYR A 6 -13.14 -11.25 7.35
C TYR A 6 -13.95 -11.29 8.68
N CYS A 7 -14.79 -12.31 8.87
CA CYS A 7 -15.38 -12.74 10.15
C CYS A 7 -15.73 -14.24 10.13
N CYS A 8 -15.73 -14.93 11.28
CA CYS A 8 -16.46 -16.17 11.46
C CYS A 8 -17.07 -16.35 12.86
N GLY A 9 -18.19 -17.09 12.89
CA GLY A 9 -18.60 -17.91 14.04
C GLY A 9 -19.66 -17.35 14.98
N GLY A 10 -20.86 -17.05 14.51
CA GLY A 10 -22.01 -16.72 15.37
C GLY A 10 -23.36 -16.84 14.65
N THR A 11 -24.45 -17.03 15.41
CA THR A 11 -25.84 -17.04 14.90
C THR A 11 -26.39 -15.62 14.65
N THR A 12 -25.60 -14.59 14.94
CA THR A 12 -25.81 -13.16 14.63
C THR A 12 -24.44 -12.51 14.40
N ASN A 13 -24.12 -12.13 13.17
CA ASN A 13 -22.78 -11.63 12.77
C ASN A 13 -22.83 -10.12 12.48
N ASP A 14 -23.12 -9.31 13.50
CA ASP A 14 -23.10 -7.86 13.34
C ASP A 14 -21.65 -7.36 13.49
N LEU A 15 -21.03 -6.94 12.37
CA LEU A 15 -19.81 -6.13 12.47
C LEU A 15 -20.23 -4.71 12.85
N GLY A 16 -19.75 -4.26 14.00
CA GLY A 16 -20.06 -2.95 14.54
C GLY A 16 -18.80 -2.16 14.85
N PHE A 17 -18.90 -0.85 14.70
CA PHE A 17 -17.88 0.08 15.15
C PHE A 17 -18.42 0.84 16.35
N THR A 18 -17.59 1.02 17.38
CA THR A 18 -17.95 1.79 18.56
C THR A 18 -17.03 3.00 18.70
N THR A 19 -17.63 4.14 19.01
CA THR A 19 -16.87 5.35 19.38
C THR A 19 -17.35 5.87 20.73
N GLY A 20 -16.40 6.21 21.61
CA GLY A 20 -16.71 6.81 22.91
C GLY A 20 -17.35 5.86 23.96
N PRO A 21 -17.69 6.42 25.14
CA PRO A 21 -18.11 5.67 26.33
C PRO A 21 -19.58 5.25 26.33
N SER A 22 -20.40 5.83 25.45
CA SER A 22 -21.80 5.48 25.28
C SER A 22 -22.02 4.30 24.33
N GLU A 23 -20.95 3.60 23.94
CA GLU A 23 -20.98 2.52 22.95
C GLU A 23 -21.77 2.94 21.70
N ASP A 24 -21.36 4.06 21.09
CA ASP A 24 -22.06 4.56 19.92
C ASP A 24 -21.88 3.55 18.78
N TRP A 25 -22.91 2.72 18.61
CA TRP A 25 -22.84 1.50 17.81
C TRP A 25 -23.50 1.75 16.47
N ILE A 26 -22.73 1.55 15.41
CA ILE A 26 -23.28 1.34 14.08
C ILE A 26 -22.83 -0.03 13.61
N GLY A 27 -23.81 -0.90 13.36
CA GLY A 27 -23.60 -2.23 12.82
C GLY A 27 -24.75 -2.59 11.90
N GLY A 28 -24.47 -3.50 10.97
CA GLY A 28 -25.41 -3.90 9.95
C GLY A 28 -25.47 -5.41 9.87
N ARG A 29 -26.68 -5.94 9.76
CA ARG A 29 -26.91 -7.37 9.57
C ARG A 29 -26.60 -7.75 8.14
N ARG A 30 -25.47 -8.40 7.92
CA ARG A 30 -25.18 -9.09 6.67
C ARG A 30 -24.87 -10.55 6.98
N SER A 31 -25.48 -11.44 6.21
CA SER A 31 -25.21 -12.87 6.29
C SER A 31 -23.84 -13.12 5.63
N LEU A 32 -22.77 -13.02 6.41
CA LEU A 32 -21.37 -13.15 5.95
C LEU A 32 -20.95 -14.63 5.94
N TYR A 33 -21.68 -15.48 5.21
CA TYR A 33 -21.39 -16.91 5.10
C TYR A 33 -20.67 -17.23 3.80
N ASP A 34 -19.48 -16.70 3.65
CA ASP A 34 -18.57 -17.00 2.56
C ASP A 34 -17.16 -16.68 3.03
N ARG A 35 -16.20 -17.57 2.73
CA ARG A 35 -14.77 -17.36 3.04
C ARG A 35 -14.15 -16.35 2.07
N GLU A 36 -14.79 -15.19 1.96
CA GLU A 36 -14.47 -14.14 0.99
C GLU A 36 -13.94 -12.88 1.69
N TRP A 37 -13.16 -12.10 0.96
CA TRP A 37 -12.68 -10.80 1.41
C TRP A 37 -13.75 -9.75 1.17
N TRP A 38 -14.02 -8.95 2.21
CA TRP A 38 -14.99 -7.87 2.18
C TRP A 38 -14.28 -6.57 2.53
N GLN A 39 -14.56 -5.51 1.77
CA GLN A 39 -14.11 -4.17 2.12
C GLN A 39 -15.18 -3.48 2.95
N TRP A 40 -14.83 -3.16 4.20
CA TRP A 40 -15.65 -2.36 5.09
C TRP A 40 -15.14 -0.93 5.14
N THR A 41 -16.06 0.05 5.12
CA THR A 41 -15.72 1.46 5.23
C THR A 41 -16.68 2.16 6.16
N LEU A 42 -16.16 2.65 7.28
CA LEU A 42 -16.89 3.55 8.19
C LEU A 42 -16.52 5.00 7.92
N VAL A 43 -17.51 5.83 7.56
CA VAL A 43 -17.36 7.27 7.38
C VAL A 43 -18.07 7.98 8.52
N ARG A 44 -17.38 8.93 9.18
CA ARG A 44 -17.98 9.90 10.10
C ARG A 44 -17.87 11.28 9.48
N ALA A 45 -19.00 11.93 9.25
CA ALA A 45 -19.07 13.29 8.74
C ALA A 45 -19.90 14.13 9.71
N GLY A 46 -19.23 14.93 10.55
CA GLY A 46 -19.90 15.66 11.62
C GLY A 46 -20.57 14.71 12.63
N ASP A 47 -21.88 14.83 12.73
CA ASP A 47 -22.78 14.08 13.62
C ASP A 47 -23.46 12.89 12.92
N GLN A 48 -22.92 12.40 11.79
CA GLN A 48 -23.45 11.26 11.07
C GLN A 48 -22.40 10.19 10.80
N PHE A 49 -22.75 8.93 11.06
CA PHE A 49 -22.04 7.74 10.60
C PHE A 49 -22.69 7.16 9.33
N ARG A 50 -21.85 6.62 8.46
CA ARG A 50 -22.25 5.79 7.32
C ARG A 50 -21.32 4.59 7.24
N MET A 51 -21.88 3.40 7.08
CA MET A 51 -21.13 2.16 6.94
C MET A 51 -21.38 1.58 5.56
N TYR A 52 -20.32 1.25 4.85
CA TYR A 52 -20.35 0.68 3.51
C TYR A 52 -19.70 -0.70 3.51
N VAL A 53 -20.23 -1.59 2.66
CA VAL A 53 -19.66 -2.90 2.36
C VAL A 53 -19.53 -3.06 0.86
N ASN A 54 -18.31 -3.29 0.38
CA ASN A 54 -17.97 -3.37 -1.04
C ASN A 54 -18.59 -2.20 -1.83
N SER A 55 -18.30 -0.97 -1.39
CA SER A 55 -18.88 0.31 -1.88
C SER A 55 -20.37 0.56 -1.64
N THR A 56 -21.16 -0.41 -1.20
CA THR A 56 -22.60 -0.25 -1.00
C THR A 56 -22.92 0.24 0.40
N LEU A 57 -23.72 1.30 0.54
CA LEU A 57 -24.19 1.77 1.85
C LEU A 57 -25.01 0.67 2.52
N LEU A 58 -24.56 0.21 3.67
CA LEU A 58 -25.23 -0.80 4.48
C LEU A 58 -26.10 -0.15 5.55
N GLU A 59 -25.56 0.85 6.27
CA GLU A 59 -26.24 1.47 7.41
C GLU A 59 -25.84 2.94 7.57
N SER A 60 -26.71 3.75 8.16
CA SER A 60 -26.37 5.14 8.52
C SER A 60 -27.11 5.57 9.77
N GLY A 61 -26.47 6.35 10.63
CA GLY A 61 -27.06 6.78 11.89
C GLY A 61 -26.40 8.04 12.45
N PRO A 62 -26.95 8.57 13.56
CA PRO A 62 -26.31 9.67 14.27
C PRO A 62 -24.94 9.23 14.81
N ALA A 63 -24.03 10.18 14.91
CA ALA A 63 -22.71 10.04 15.52
C ALA A 63 -22.61 11.01 16.71
N ASN A 64 -22.45 10.46 17.90
CA ASN A 64 -22.20 11.21 19.11
C ASN A 64 -20.77 11.77 19.11
N ALA A 65 -20.51 12.69 20.05
CA ALA A 65 -19.15 13.19 20.28
C ALA A 65 -18.27 12.04 20.78
N VAL A 66 -17.10 11.87 20.16
CA VAL A 66 -16.09 10.93 20.65
C VAL A 66 -15.52 11.53 21.94
N ALA A 67 -15.81 10.93 23.10
CA ALA A 67 -15.09 11.30 24.32
C ALA A 67 -13.64 10.81 24.24
N ASP A 68 -12.72 11.45 24.94
CA ASP A 68 -11.29 11.11 24.93
C ASP A 68 -11.06 9.70 25.46
N TRP A 69 -10.77 8.76 24.56
CA TRP A 69 -10.28 7.43 24.90
C TRP A 69 -8.82 7.33 24.48
N SER A 70 -7.97 6.83 25.37
CA SER A 70 -6.54 6.67 25.15
C SER A 70 -6.16 5.47 24.27
N GLU A 71 -7.13 4.75 23.70
CA GLU A 71 -6.92 3.45 23.05
C GLU A 71 -7.80 3.25 21.81
N MET A 72 -7.20 2.72 20.74
CA MET A 72 -7.88 2.15 19.58
C MET A 72 -7.77 0.63 19.64
N ARG A 73 -8.85 -0.09 19.33
CA ARG A 73 -8.88 -1.56 19.33
C ARG A 73 -9.35 -2.08 17.99
N LEU A 74 -8.73 -3.17 17.56
CA LEU A 74 -9.15 -3.97 16.40
C LEU A 74 -9.47 -5.37 16.92
N GLY A 75 -10.53 -5.98 16.39
CA GLY A 75 -10.90 -7.35 16.77
C GLY A 75 -11.70 -7.49 18.07
N GLY A 76 -12.11 -6.37 18.70
CA GLY A 76 -13.01 -6.43 19.84
C GLY A 76 -13.28 -5.08 20.50
N THR A 77 -14.28 -5.05 21.40
CA THR A 77 -14.68 -3.84 22.12
C THR A 77 -14.07 -3.77 23.52
N ARG A 78 -14.00 -2.57 24.10
CA ARG A 78 -13.74 -2.37 25.53
C ARG A 78 -15.06 -2.40 26.29
N ALA A 79 -15.74 -3.54 26.32
CA ALA A 79 -16.88 -3.68 27.21
C ALA A 79 -16.38 -3.84 28.65
N LEU A 80 -16.99 -3.13 29.60
CA LEU A 80 -16.72 -3.27 31.03
C LEU A 80 -17.20 -4.63 31.56
N THR A 81 -18.11 -5.30 30.85
CA THR A 81 -18.58 -6.67 31.07
C THR A 81 -19.04 -7.28 29.74
N GLY A 82 -18.48 -8.43 29.34
CA GLY A 82 -18.97 -9.20 28.18
C GLY A 82 -18.53 -8.67 26.80
N GLY A 83 -17.25 -8.34 26.62
CA GLY A 83 -16.72 -7.82 25.36
C GLY A 83 -17.02 -8.71 24.16
N SER A 84 -17.49 -8.08 23.08
CA SER A 84 -17.64 -8.75 21.78
C SER A 84 -16.26 -8.87 21.15
N LEU A 85 -15.86 -10.11 20.83
CA LEU A 85 -14.66 -10.41 20.06
C LEU A 85 -15.06 -10.65 18.61
N VAL A 86 -14.24 -10.15 17.69
CA VAL A 86 -14.34 -10.47 16.27
C VAL A 86 -13.30 -11.54 15.98
N ILE A 87 -13.75 -12.72 15.54
CA ILE A 87 -12.86 -13.75 15.01
C ILE A 87 -12.75 -13.51 13.51
N ALA A 88 -11.64 -12.89 13.09
CA ALA A 88 -11.46 -12.37 11.73
C ALA A 88 -9.99 -12.34 11.30
N GLN A 89 -9.77 -12.20 9.99
CA GLN A 89 -8.48 -11.92 9.38
C GLN A 89 -8.52 -10.52 8.79
N LEU A 90 -7.88 -9.57 9.46
CA LEU A 90 -7.81 -8.19 8.98
C LEU A 90 -6.62 -8.01 8.05
N ASP A 91 -6.81 -7.23 6.98
CA ASP A 91 -5.73 -6.73 6.15
C ASP A 91 -6.04 -5.30 5.74
N ASP A 92 -5.00 -4.57 5.35
CA ASP A 92 -5.09 -3.25 4.73
C ASP A 92 -5.84 -2.19 5.57
N VAL A 93 -5.65 -2.26 6.89
CA VAL A 93 -6.29 -1.39 7.87
C VAL A 93 -5.77 0.04 7.77
N ARG A 94 -6.61 0.95 7.30
CA ARG A 94 -6.31 2.39 7.14
C ARG A 94 -7.16 3.24 8.07
N LEU A 95 -6.68 4.44 8.44
CA LEU A 95 -7.43 5.48 9.14
C LEU A 95 -7.16 6.84 8.47
N TYR A 96 -8.21 7.65 8.34
CA TYR A 96 -8.15 8.95 7.66
C TYR A 96 -8.78 10.02 8.54
N ASP A 97 -8.24 11.23 8.48
CA ASP A 97 -8.68 12.42 9.20
C ASP A 97 -9.80 13.20 8.46
N ARG A 98 -10.28 12.66 7.35
CA ARG A 98 -11.37 13.21 6.54
C ARG A 98 -12.51 12.21 6.32
N ALA A 99 -13.70 12.75 6.09
CA ALA A 99 -14.84 11.99 5.63
C ALA A 99 -14.75 11.75 4.12
N PHE A 100 -15.04 10.52 3.67
CA PHE A 100 -15.11 10.18 2.25
C PHE A 100 -16.55 10.34 1.76
N SER A 101 -16.71 10.84 0.54
CA SER A 101 -17.98 10.81 -0.20
C SER A 101 -18.34 9.37 -0.63
N PRO A 102 -19.61 9.06 -0.92
CA PRO A 102 -20.00 7.76 -1.48
C PRO A 102 -19.20 7.37 -2.73
N GLU A 103 -18.90 8.35 -3.59
CA GLU A 103 -18.13 8.17 -4.81
C GLU A 103 -16.67 7.80 -4.51
N GLU A 104 -16.05 8.43 -3.52
CA GLU A 104 -14.69 8.07 -3.07
C GLU A 104 -14.63 6.69 -2.42
N VAL A 105 -15.66 6.30 -1.64
CA VAL A 105 -15.75 4.95 -1.09
C VAL A 105 -15.85 3.92 -2.21
N LYS A 106 -16.63 4.21 -3.26
CA LYS A 106 -16.70 3.36 -4.43
C LYS A 106 -15.37 3.29 -5.18
N ALA A 107 -14.74 4.42 -5.44
CA ALA A 107 -13.46 4.45 -6.14
C ALA A 107 -12.36 3.69 -5.37
N LEU A 108 -12.37 3.81 -4.04
CA LEU A 108 -11.47 3.06 -3.16
C LEU A 108 -11.71 1.55 -3.26
N HIS A 109 -12.97 1.11 -3.19
CA HIS A 109 -13.34 -0.30 -3.39
C HIS A 109 -12.85 -0.83 -4.74
N ASP A 110 -13.13 -0.09 -5.81
CA ASP A 110 -12.78 -0.51 -7.16
C ASP A 110 -11.26 -0.58 -7.34
N ALA A 111 -10.49 0.36 -6.78
CA ALA A 111 -9.03 0.34 -6.82
C ALA A 111 -8.42 -0.82 -6.01
N GLU A 112 -8.95 -1.11 -4.83
CA GLU A 112 -8.46 -2.21 -3.97
C GLU A 112 -8.86 -3.58 -4.52
N SER A 113 -10.05 -3.69 -5.12
CA SER A 113 -10.50 -4.92 -5.79
C SER A 113 -9.86 -5.14 -7.15
N ALA A 114 -9.26 -4.12 -7.77
CA ALA A 114 -8.55 -4.20 -9.05
C ALA A 114 -7.20 -4.95 -8.99
N GLY A 115 -6.87 -5.57 -7.86
CA GLY A 115 -5.79 -6.54 -7.78
C GLY A 115 -4.40 -5.94 -7.62
N LEU A 116 -4.24 -4.71 -7.10
CA LEU A 116 -2.93 -4.26 -6.62
C LEU A 116 -2.51 -5.17 -5.45
N ALA A 117 -1.63 -6.13 -5.74
CA ALA A 117 -1.23 -7.18 -4.82
C ALA A 117 -0.03 -6.77 -3.94
N GLY A 118 0.65 -5.67 -4.25
CA GLY A 118 1.72 -5.16 -3.41
C GLY A 118 2.39 -3.90 -3.94
N VAL A 119 2.93 -3.11 -3.01
CA VAL A 119 3.79 -1.97 -3.28
C VAL A 119 5.06 -2.14 -2.46
N THR A 120 6.20 -2.21 -3.15
CA THR A 120 7.52 -2.26 -2.51
C THR A 120 8.26 -0.95 -2.78
N ILE A 121 8.77 -0.32 -1.74
CA ILE A 121 9.68 0.84 -1.89
C ILE A 121 11.06 0.30 -2.28
N ILE A 122 11.61 0.86 -3.35
CA ILE A 122 12.93 0.50 -3.87
C ILE A 122 13.77 1.78 -4.04
N ALA A 123 15.09 1.66 -3.98
CA ALA A 123 15.99 2.77 -4.21
C ALA A 123 16.47 2.75 -5.67
N GLY A 124 16.25 3.84 -6.39
CA GLY A 124 17.00 4.18 -7.59
C GLY A 124 18.27 4.89 -7.19
N LEU A 125 19.42 4.33 -7.55
CA LEU A 125 20.74 4.87 -7.24
C LEU A 125 21.41 5.33 -8.53
N GLU A 126 21.94 6.55 -8.52
CA GLU A 126 22.81 7.05 -9.58
C GLU A 126 24.27 7.05 -9.11
N TYR A 127 25.14 6.52 -9.96
CA TYR A 127 26.57 6.49 -9.74
C TYR A 127 27.26 7.36 -10.79
N ALA A 128 28.30 8.06 -10.36
CA ALA A 128 29.13 8.86 -11.24
C ALA A 128 30.62 8.65 -10.92
N SER A 129 31.47 9.12 -11.82
CA SER A 129 32.93 8.98 -11.71
C SER A 129 33.40 7.52 -11.69
N LEU A 130 32.65 6.62 -12.32
CA LEU A 130 33.08 5.24 -12.54
C LEU A 130 34.18 5.20 -13.61
N LYS A 131 35.05 4.20 -13.53
CA LYS A 131 36.03 3.91 -14.59
C LYS A 131 35.43 2.85 -15.51
N PRO A 132 35.15 3.15 -16.79
CA PRO A 132 34.71 2.15 -17.75
C PRO A 132 35.67 0.96 -17.79
N GLY A 133 35.13 -0.26 -17.78
CA GLY A 133 35.89 -1.52 -17.75
C GLY A 133 36.30 -1.99 -16.35
N ALA A 134 36.12 -1.18 -15.30
CA ALA A 134 36.39 -1.60 -13.92
C ALA A 134 35.18 -2.33 -13.30
N THR A 135 35.46 -3.27 -12.39
CA THR A 135 34.44 -4.02 -11.66
C THR A 135 34.07 -3.32 -10.36
N TYR A 136 32.77 -3.22 -10.11
CA TYR A 136 32.16 -2.53 -8.98
C TYR A 136 31.15 -3.42 -8.26
N GLN A 137 30.99 -3.22 -6.96
CA GLN A 137 30.06 -3.91 -6.07
C GLN A 137 29.30 -2.88 -5.22
N LEU A 138 27.97 -2.98 -5.23
CA LEU A 138 27.11 -2.15 -4.40
C LEU A 138 27.14 -2.69 -2.97
N GLN A 139 27.18 -1.78 -2.00
CA GLN A 139 27.12 -2.12 -0.59
C GLN A 139 26.11 -1.22 0.14
N SER A 140 25.47 -1.77 1.16
CA SER A 140 24.58 -1.04 2.06
C SER A 140 25.04 -1.18 3.52
N SER A 141 24.66 -0.22 4.35
CA SER A 141 24.96 -0.21 5.78
C SER A 141 23.83 0.43 6.58
N PRO A 142 23.53 -0.10 7.79
CA PRO A 142 22.63 0.57 8.74
C PRO A 142 23.32 1.69 9.53
N ASP A 143 24.65 1.67 9.67
CA ASP A 143 25.38 2.44 10.68
C ASP A 143 26.70 3.07 10.21
N LEU A 144 27.02 2.98 8.91
CA LEU A 144 28.29 3.35 8.26
C LEU A 144 29.52 2.52 8.65
N ASN A 145 29.41 1.58 9.59
CA ASN A 145 30.53 0.76 10.05
C ASN A 145 30.50 -0.64 9.42
N GLN A 146 29.34 -1.29 9.44
CA GLN A 146 29.16 -2.62 8.87
C GLN A 146 28.56 -2.50 7.47
N TRP A 147 29.27 -3.01 6.46
CA TRP A 147 28.88 -2.93 5.06
C TRP A 147 28.64 -4.31 4.49
N GLU A 148 27.47 -4.49 3.87
CA GLU A 148 27.07 -5.74 3.24
C GLU A 148 26.92 -5.54 1.73
N ASN A 149 27.33 -6.55 0.96
CA ASN A 149 27.18 -6.53 -0.49
C ASN A 149 25.72 -6.68 -0.89
N VAL A 150 25.27 -5.84 -1.82
CA VAL A 150 23.91 -5.87 -2.38
C VAL A 150 23.98 -6.28 -3.85
N GLY A 151 23.36 -7.42 -4.19
CA GLY A 151 23.42 -7.97 -5.54
C GLY A 151 24.83 -8.43 -5.95
N GLY A 152 24.99 -8.75 -7.23
CA GLY A 152 26.28 -9.14 -7.80
C GLY A 152 27.13 -7.96 -8.25
N ALA A 153 28.43 -8.17 -8.37
CA ALA A 153 29.35 -7.21 -8.94
C ALA A 153 29.08 -7.01 -10.45
N TRP A 154 29.37 -5.81 -10.97
CA TRP A 154 29.19 -5.47 -12.38
C TRP A 154 30.41 -4.73 -12.94
N VAL A 155 30.59 -4.80 -14.25
CA VAL A 155 31.61 -4.01 -14.97
C VAL A 155 30.98 -2.72 -15.45
N ALA A 156 31.57 -1.58 -15.11
CA ALA A 156 31.07 -0.28 -15.56
C ALA A 156 31.26 -0.12 -17.08
N ALA A 157 30.19 0.14 -17.81
CA ALA A 157 30.26 0.43 -19.25
C ALA A 157 30.65 1.89 -19.55
N SER A 158 30.36 2.78 -18.61
CA SER A 158 30.55 4.23 -18.70
C SER A 158 30.93 4.80 -17.32
N ASP A 159 31.24 6.09 -17.28
CA ASP A 159 31.56 6.83 -16.06
C ASP A 159 30.33 7.13 -15.18
N ARG A 160 29.13 6.99 -15.74
CA ARG A 160 27.85 7.09 -15.05
C ARG A 160 27.02 5.86 -15.33
N THR A 161 26.30 5.40 -14.32
CA THR A 161 25.29 4.35 -14.47
C THR A 161 24.22 4.51 -13.40
N ASN A 162 23.08 3.87 -13.60
CA ASN A 162 22.02 3.80 -12.60
C ASN A 162 21.65 2.35 -12.31
N SER A 163 21.09 2.11 -11.14
CA SER A 163 20.51 0.81 -10.81
C SER A 163 19.36 0.97 -9.84
N VAL A 164 18.57 -0.10 -9.72
CA VAL A 164 17.39 -0.14 -8.86
C VAL A 164 17.50 -1.34 -7.95
N HIS A 165 17.40 -1.11 -6.64
CA HIS A 165 17.54 -2.14 -5.62
C HIS A 165 16.41 -2.07 -4.61
N GLU A 166 15.94 -3.23 -4.16
CA GLU A 166 15.01 -3.28 -3.03
C GLU A 166 15.73 -2.78 -1.78
N VAL A 167 15.07 -1.88 -1.05
CA VAL A 167 15.56 -1.42 0.25
C VAL A 167 14.94 -2.34 1.29
N SER A 168 15.64 -3.40 1.67
CA SER A 168 15.21 -4.26 2.76
C SER A 168 15.69 -3.70 4.10
N GLY A 169 14.75 -3.34 4.98
CA GLY A 169 15.05 -2.95 6.36
C GLY A 169 15.50 -1.49 6.56
N LEU A 170 16.25 -1.24 7.64
CA LEU A 170 16.73 0.08 8.08
C LEU A 170 18.07 0.50 7.43
N ASN A 171 18.54 -0.20 6.40
CA ASN A 171 19.81 0.14 5.74
C ASN A 171 19.65 1.44 4.95
N THR A 172 20.18 2.53 5.49
CA THR A 172 20.00 3.90 4.98
C THR A 172 21.23 4.41 4.21
N PHE A 173 22.38 3.77 4.37
CA PHE A 173 23.62 4.18 3.74
C PHE A 173 24.00 3.26 2.58
N TRP A 174 24.48 3.85 1.49
CA TRP A 174 24.78 3.16 0.24
C TRP A 174 26.12 3.64 -0.31
N ARG A 175 26.94 2.72 -0.82
CA ARG A 175 28.20 3.03 -1.50
C ARG A 175 28.51 2.02 -2.58
N VAL A 176 29.42 2.38 -3.48
CA VAL A 176 30.00 1.43 -4.43
C VAL A 176 31.48 1.24 -4.12
N SER A 177 31.89 -0.01 -3.95
CA SER A 177 33.31 -0.40 -3.90
C SER A 177 33.74 -0.92 -5.27
N GLY A 178 35.00 -0.72 -5.66
CA GLY A 178 35.53 -1.22 -6.94
C GLY A 178 37.02 -1.52 -6.87
N GLU A 179 37.49 -2.39 -7.76
CA GLU A 179 38.91 -2.72 -7.86
C GLU A 179 39.68 -1.51 -8.43
N GLY A 180 40.52 -0.86 -7.61
CA GLY A 180 41.32 0.30 -8.01
C GLY A 180 40.66 1.68 -7.83
N ALA A 181 39.60 1.79 -7.04
CA ALA A 181 39.08 3.07 -6.54
C ALA A 181 39.72 3.37 -5.17
N GLU A 182 40.55 4.42 -5.07
CA GLU A 182 41.24 4.78 -3.82
C GLU A 182 40.27 5.19 -2.69
N LEU A 183 39.02 5.51 -3.01
CA LEU A 183 37.93 5.74 -2.06
C LEU A 183 36.62 5.17 -2.65
N PRO A 184 35.72 4.58 -1.84
CA PRO A 184 34.40 4.22 -2.32
C PRO A 184 33.68 5.49 -2.80
N ALA A 185 33.26 5.50 -4.07
CA ALA A 185 32.55 6.66 -4.62
C ALA A 185 31.19 6.80 -3.91
N PRO A 186 30.85 7.98 -3.37
CA PRO A 186 29.54 8.19 -2.79
C PRO A 186 28.48 8.02 -3.88
N VAL A 187 27.36 7.39 -3.52
CA VAL A 187 26.16 7.41 -4.36
C VAL A 187 25.79 8.87 -4.62
N LEU A 188 25.71 9.27 -5.89
CA LEU A 188 25.51 10.66 -6.28
C LEU A 188 24.11 11.15 -5.91
N SER A 189 23.13 10.26 -6.07
CA SER A 189 21.76 10.49 -5.62
C SER A 189 21.05 9.17 -5.34
N ALA A 190 20.18 9.18 -4.33
CA ALA A 190 19.25 8.11 -4.05
C ALA A 190 17.83 8.66 -4.19
N ARG A 191 16.98 7.95 -4.93
CA ARG A 191 15.57 8.28 -5.11
C ARG A 191 14.71 7.11 -4.66
N ALA A 192 13.69 7.39 -3.86
CA ALA A 192 12.65 6.42 -3.57
C ALA A 192 11.78 6.21 -4.83
N LEU A 193 11.67 4.95 -5.24
CA LEU A 193 10.84 4.46 -6.34
C LEU A 193 9.86 3.42 -5.77
N ARG A 194 8.87 3.04 -6.57
CA ARG A 194 7.88 2.02 -6.19
C ARG A 194 7.85 0.90 -7.22
N ARG A 195 7.96 -0.32 -6.74
CA ARG A 195 7.67 -1.53 -7.49
C ARG A 195 6.24 -1.92 -7.19
N LEU A 196 5.39 -1.98 -8.20
CA LEU A 196 3.98 -2.33 -8.06
C LEU A 196 3.79 -3.77 -8.55
N THR A 197 3.06 -4.57 -7.79
CA THR A 197 2.66 -5.92 -8.22
C THR A 197 1.15 -5.93 -8.38
N PHE A 198 0.68 -6.42 -9.52
CA PHE A 198 -0.74 -6.54 -9.83
C PHE A 198 -1.12 -8.01 -10.04
N GLY A 199 -2.34 -8.38 -9.68
CA GLY A 199 -2.98 -9.68 -9.86
C GLY A 199 -4.32 -9.54 -10.58
N GLY A 200 -4.92 -10.68 -10.95
CA GLY A 200 -6.19 -10.71 -11.68
C GLY A 200 -6.09 -10.26 -13.14
N LEU A 201 -4.89 -10.28 -13.72
CA LEU A 201 -4.64 -9.85 -15.09
C LEU A 201 -4.98 -10.96 -16.10
N VAL A 202 -5.30 -10.58 -17.34
CA VAL A 202 -5.48 -11.50 -18.46
C VAL A 202 -4.18 -11.55 -19.26
N PRO A 203 -3.45 -12.69 -19.29
CA PRO A 203 -2.23 -12.81 -20.07
C PRO A 203 -2.44 -12.44 -21.55
N GLY A 204 -1.54 -11.63 -22.11
CA GLY A 204 -1.62 -11.14 -23.48
C GLY A 204 -2.46 -9.86 -23.67
N ALA A 205 -3.28 -9.47 -22.68
CA ALA A 205 -4.01 -8.21 -22.73
C ALA A 205 -3.09 -7.03 -22.35
N ARG A 206 -3.44 -5.82 -22.84
CA ARG A 206 -2.70 -4.59 -22.60
C ARG A 206 -3.36 -3.74 -21.52
N TYR A 207 -2.53 -3.13 -20.68
CA TYR A 207 -2.97 -2.33 -19.55
C TYR A 207 -2.18 -1.02 -19.47
N GLN A 208 -2.89 0.08 -19.23
CA GLN A 208 -2.31 1.38 -18.91
C GLN A 208 -2.23 1.53 -17.39
N LEU A 209 -1.03 1.81 -16.86
CA LEU A 209 -0.89 2.21 -15.48
C LEU A 209 -1.46 3.61 -15.30
N GLN A 210 -2.30 3.76 -14.28
CA GLN A 210 -2.85 5.04 -13.85
C GLN A 210 -2.57 5.27 -12.37
N TYR A 211 -2.51 6.54 -12.00
CA TYR A 211 -2.36 6.98 -10.62
C TYR A 211 -3.37 8.06 -10.26
N SER A 212 -3.64 8.19 -8.96
CA SER A 212 -4.51 9.22 -8.41
C SER A 212 -4.01 9.70 -7.04
N GLU A 213 -4.27 10.97 -6.73
CA GLU A 213 -4.05 11.56 -5.40
C GLU A 213 -5.33 11.53 -4.55
N ASP A 214 -6.50 11.40 -5.17
CA ASP A 214 -7.81 11.58 -4.54
C ASP A 214 -8.83 10.46 -4.86
N LEU A 215 -8.42 9.43 -5.63
CA LEU A 215 -9.24 8.34 -6.18
C LEU A 215 -10.30 8.76 -7.22
N LEU A 216 -10.49 10.05 -7.45
CA LEU A 216 -11.52 10.57 -8.35
C LEU A 216 -10.91 10.93 -9.71
N ALA A 217 -9.77 11.62 -9.70
CA ALA A 217 -9.03 12.00 -10.89
C ALA A 217 -7.88 11.03 -11.14
N TRP A 218 -7.91 10.35 -12.28
CA TRP A 218 -6.89 9.37 -12.68
C TRP A 218 -6.07 9.90 -13.85
N SER A 219 -4.75 9.78 -13.75
CA SER A 219 -3.80 10.16 -14.79
C SER A 219 -2.99 8.96 -15.26
N ASP A 220 -2.73 8.89 -16.56
CA ASP A 220 -1.90 7.84 -17.16
C ASP A 220 -0.42 8.04 -16.77
N TYR A 221 0.26 6.93 -16.51
CA TYR A 221 1.70 6.89 -16.25
C TYR A 221 2.40 5.90 -17.18
N GLY A 222 3.41 6.38 -17.90
CA GLY A 222 4.20 5.56 -18.81
C GLY A 222 3.38 5.01 -19.99
N ALA A 223 3.99 4.09 -20.74
CA ALA A 223 3.34 3.42 -21.85
C ALA A 223 2.50 2.20 -21.38
N PRO A 224 1.47 1.78 -22.14
CA PRO A 224 0.76 0.54 -21.85
C PRO A 224 1.66 -0.69 -21.92
N VAL A 225 1.44 -1.62 -21.00
CA VAL A 225 2.20 -2.86 -20.87
C VAL A 225 1.33 -4.08 -21.17
N THR A 226 1.91 -5.13 -21.74
CA THR A 226 1.23 -6.40 -21.96
C THR A 226 1.40 -7.30 -20.74
N ALA A 227 0.31 -7.83 -20.20
CA ALA A 227 0.37 -8.75 -19.08
C ALA A 227 1.02 -10.07 -19.51
N SER A 228 2.11 -10.45 -18.85
CA SER A 228 2.81 -11.72 -19.12
C SER A 228 2.21 -12.91 -18.37
N ALA A 229 1.50 -12.65 -17.27
CA ALA A 229 0.90 -13.66 -16.40
C ALA A 229 -0.31 -13.06 -15.66
N PRO A 230 -1.15 -13.89 -15.01
CA PRO A 230 -2.30 -13.41 -14.24
C PRO A 230 -1.93 -12.56 -13.02
N ALA A 231 -0.69 -12.64 -12.56
CA ALA A 231 -0.08 -11.69 -11.66
C ALA A 231 1.31 -11.32 -12.18
N MET A 232 1.63 -10.03 -12.19
CA MET A 232 2.95 -9.55 -12.62
C MET A 232 3.39 -8.33 -11.82
N VAL A 233 4.70 -8.22 -11.68
CA VAL A 233 5.35 -6.96 -11.30
C VAL A 233 5.27 -6.01 -12.48
N TYR A 234 4.78 -4.79 -12.26
CA TYR A 234 4.80 -3.75 -13.27
C TYR A 234 6.26 -3.48 -13.71
N PRO A 235 6.58 -3.53 -15.01
CA PRO A 235 7.97 -3.58 -15.48
C PRO A 235 8.82 -2.39 -15.05
N ASP A 236 8.26 -1.19 -15.10
CA ASP A 236 9.00 0.05 -14.87
C ASP A 236 8.76 0.58 -13.44
N PRO A 237 9.81 0.78 -12.63
CA PRO A 237 9.68 1.44 -11.34
C PRO A 237 8.96 2.79 -11.43
N VAL A 238 8.00 2.98 -10.54
CA VAL A 238 7.18 4.20 -10.50
C VAL A 238 7.89 5.29 -9.71
N SER A 239 7.94 6.47 -10.32
CA SER A 239 8.73 7.59 -9.89
C SER A 239 7.84 8.82 -9.66
N LEU A 240 6.92 8.71 -8.70
CA LEU A 240 5.91 9.73 -8.41
C LEU A 240 6.07 10.32 -7.00
N PRO A 241 5.57 11.55 -6.75
CA PRO A 241 5.56 12.15 -5.43
C PRO A 241 4.91 11.25 -4.37
N MET A 242 5.37 11.32 -3.12
CA MET A 242 4.82 10.53 -1.99
C MET A 242 3.32 10.74 -1.75
N LYS A 243 2.76 11.89 -2.16
CA LYS A 243 1.32 12.19 -2.07
C LYS A 243 0.45 11.37 -3.03
N VAL A 244 1.02 10.78 -4.07
CA VAL A 244 0.29 9.85 -4.93
C VAL A 244 0.19 8.54 -4.16
N LEU A 245 -1.02 8.12 -3.79
CA LEU A 245 -1.21 6.92 -2.96
C LEU A 245 -1.86 5.77 -3.71
N PHE A 246 -2.55 6.06 -4.82
CA PHE A 246 -3.41 5.10 -5.48
C PHE A 246 -2.93 4.77 -6.88
N PHE A 247 -2.99 3.48 -7.22
CA PHE A 247 -2.55 2.93 -8.49
C PHE A 247 -3.58 1.93 -8.99
N GLN A 248 -3.79 1.91 -10.31
CA GLN A 248 -4.60 0.89 -10.96
C GLN A 248 -4.07 0.58 -12.36
N LEU A 249 -4.45 -0.59 -12.87
CA LEU A 249 -4.26 -0.94 -14.27
C LEU A 249 -5.60 -0.86 -15.00
N LYS A 250 -5.68 0.01 -16.00
CA LYS A 250 -6.84 0.15 -16.88
C LYS A 250 -6.62 -0.68 -18.15
N PRO A 251 -7.52 -1.61 -18.51
CA PRO A 251 -7.44 -2.32 -19.79
C PRO A 251 -7.47 -1.33 -20.97
N VAL A 252 -6.63 -1.56 -21.97
CA VAL A 252 -6.61 -0.77 -23.21
C VAL A 252 -6.62 -1.67 -24.45
N PRO A 253 -7.12 -1.18 -25.60
CA PRO A 253 -7.10 -1.92 -26.86
C PRO A 253 -5.70 -2.35 -27.33
#